data_AF-A0A7X8J398-F1
#
_entry.id   AF-A0A7X8J398-F1
#
_cell.length_a   1.000
_cell.length_b   1.000
_cell.length_c   1.000
_cell.angle_alpha   90.00
_cell.angle_beta   90.00
_cell.angle_gamma   90.00
#
_symmetry.space_group_name_H-M   'P 1'
#
loop_
_entity.id
_entity.type
_entity.pdbx_description
1 polymer ?
#
loop_
_entity_poly.entity_id
_entity_poly.type
_entity_poly.pdbx_seq_one_letter_code
_entity_poly.pdbx_strand_id
1 'polypeptide(L)'
;MTTGKRIAKLAIAALITIVILIFLQNLLMPKYMSEILEGALISEYYSEDIKDHDVIFIGDCEVYENFSPITLWKEYGITSFIRGSAQQLIWHSYYLLEDTLKYEKPDVVVFNVLSMMYDEPQNEAYNRMALDGMPLSLSKLKSIKASMVEEEKFITYIFPILRYHSRWDELSGEDFKYMFKKDKITHNGYLMRVDVKPVTTIPRARKLPNYELSDICYDYLKKMTALCKENDIELVLIKAPSIYPHWYDEWDEQIEDYASENGLLYINFLKYTDEIGIDFQTDTYDAGLHLNLSGAEKLTKYFGKLLSDEFNLADRRDDEQLSKVWIEKEAFYIDIMEKQYAELEELGYIKAFNSKKNEE
;
A
#
# COMPACT_ATOMS: atom_id res chain seq x y z
N MET A 1 -45.05 -16.25 -31.65
CA MET A 1 -43.68 -15.90 -32.14
C MET A 1 -43.23 -14.47 -31.86
N THR A 2 -44.11 -13.53 -31.50
CA THR A 2 -43.79 -12.09 -31.33
C THR A 2 -43.18 -11.74 -29.96
N THR A 3 -43.64 -12.38 -28.88
CA THR A 3 -43.14 -12.14 -27.51
C THR A 3 -41.70 -12.58 -27.32
N GLY A 4 -41.32 -13.76 -27.83
CA GLY A 4 -39.93 -14.25 -27.76
C GLY A 4 -38.93 -13.37 -28.51
N LYS A 5 -39.32 -12.85 -29.69
CA LYS A 5 -38.50 -11.88 -30.44
C LYS A 5 -38.36 -10.54 -29.70
N ARG A 6 -39.38 -10.10 -28.96
CA ARG A 6 -39.33 -8.87 -28.16
C ARG A 6 -38.44 -9.04 -26.93
N ILE A 7 -38.55 -10.16 -26.21
CA ILE A 7 -37.69 -10.48 -25.06
C ILE A 7 -36.22 -10.58 -25.51
N ALA A 8 -35.94 -11.28 -26.62
CA ALA A 8 -34.59 -11.37 -27.16
C ALA A 8 -34.00 -9.99 -27.52
N LYS A 9 -34.79 -9.10 -28.15
CA LYS A 9 -34.35 -7.73 -28.45
C LYS A 9 -34.01 -6.92 -27.19
N LEU A 10 -34.83 -7.04 -26.14
CA LEU A 10 -34.58 -6.36 -24.87
C LEU A 10 -33.34 -6.90 -24.16
N ALA A 11 -33.14 -8.22 -24.17
CA ALA A 11 -31.95 -8.85 -23.61
C ALA A 11 -30.68 -8.43 -24.34
N ILE A 12 -30.70 -8.38 -25.68
CA ILE A 12 -29.58 -7.90 -26.50
C ILE A 12 -29.29 -6.42 -26.20
N ALA A 13 -30.32 -5.58 -26.14
CA ALA A 13 -30.13 -4.17 -25.83
C ALA A 13 -29.52 -3.98 -24.43
N ALA A 14 -30.01 -4.70 -23.42
CA ALA A 14 -29.47 -4.66 -22.06
C ALA A 14 -28.01 -5.13 -22.01
N LEU A 15 -27.68 -6.21 -22.72
CA LEU A 15 -26.30 -6.71 -22.82
C LEU A 15 -25.38 -5.66 -23.46
N ILE A 16 -25.80 -5.05 -24.56
CA ILE A 16 -25.04 -3.98 -25.23
C ILE A 16 -24.83 -2.80 -24.27
N THR A 17 -25.87 -2.38 -23.55
CA THR A 17 -25.75 -1.31 -22.55
C THR A 17 -24.75 -1.66 -21.45
N ILE A 18 -24.80 -2.89 -20.91
CA ILE A 18 -23.86 -3.33 -19.88
C ILE A 18 -22.42 -3.33 -20.41
N VAL A 19 -22.19 -3.83 -21.63
CA VAL A 19 -20.86 -3.82 -22.27
C VAL A 19 -20.36 -2.39 -22.47
N ILE A 20 -21.21 -1.47 -22.91
CA ILE A 20 -20.85 -0.05 -23.06
C ILE A 20 -20.52 0.56 -21.69
N LEU A 21 -21.29 0.27 -20.64
CA LEU A 21 -21.02 0.80 -19.30
C LEU A 21 -19.71 0.26 -18.73
N ILE A 22 -19.40 -1.02 -18.92
CA ILE A 22 -18.11 -1.61 -18.51
C ILE A 22 -16.96 -0.96 -19.30
N PHE A 23 -17.12 -0.80 -20.61
CA PHE A 23 -16.13 -0.13 -21.45
C PHE A 23 -15.87 1.31 -21.00
N LEU A 24 -16.94 2.10 -20.82
CA LEU A 24 -16.84 3.49 -20.37
C LEU A 24 -16.26 3.57 -18.96
N GLN A 25 -16.64 2.67 -18.05
CA GLN A 25 -16.06 2.62 -16.72
C GLN A 25 -14.55 2.39 -16.79
N ASN A 26 -14.09 1.39 -17.54
CA ASN A 26 -12.67 1.10 -17.67
C ASN A 26 -11.92 2.26 -18.32
N LEU A 27 -12.49 2.92 -19.34
CA LEU A 27 -11.90 4.09 -19.98
C LEU A 27 -11.79 5.27 -19.02
N LEU A 28 -12.86 5.57 -18.27
CA LEU A 28 -12.96 6.77 -17.42
C LEU A 28 -12.36 6.60 -16.02
N MET A 29 -12.05 5.39 -15.57
CA MET A 29 -11.34 5.19 -14.30
C MET A 29 -9.87 5.64 -14.41
N PRO A 30 -9.27 6.26 -13.38
CA PRO A 30 -7.86 6.63 -13.40
C PRO A 30 -6.96 5.40 -13.62
N LYS A 31 -5.89 5.58 -14.40
CA LYS A 31 -4.96 4.49 -14.73
C LYS A 31 -3.82 4.38 -13.73
N TYR A 32 -3.37 5.52 -13.17
CA TYR A 32 -2.28 5.64 -12.19
C TYR A 32 -0.96 5.07 -12.73
N MET A 33 -0.57 5.45 -13.95
CA MET A 33 0.60 4.88 -14.64
C MET A 33 1.71 5.91 -14.89
N SER A 34 1.37 7.20 -15.04
CA SER A 34 2.35 8.29 -15.14
C SER A 34 2.32 9.26 -13.97
N GLU A 35 1.16 9.39 -13.31
CA GLU A 35 0.95 10.28 -12.18
C GLU A 35 0.19 9.55 -11.08
N ILE A 36 0.49 9.92 -9.83
CA ILE A 36 -0.17 9.40 -8.64
C ILE A 36 -0.13 7.86 -8.65
N LEU A 37 1.09 7.33 -8.77
CA LEU A 37 1.38 5.90 -8.90
C LEU A 37 0.78 5.08 -7.75
N GLU A 38 0.66 5.68 -6.57
CA GLU A 38 0.09 5.10 -5.35
C GLU A 38 -1.33 4.53 -5.58
N GLY A 39 -2.09 5.09 -6.53
CA GLY A 39 -3.42 4.61 -6.87
C GLY A 39 -3.46 3.25 -7.57
N ALA A 40 -2.34 2.74 -8.10
CA ALA A 40 -2.28 1.42 -8.73
C ALA A 40 -2.00 0.27 -7.74
N LEU A 41 -1.35 0.55 -6.60
CA LEU A 41 -0.79 -0.42 -5.66
C LEU A 41 -1.78 -1.52 -5.25
N ILE A 42 -3.01 -1.14 -4.83
CA ILE A 42 -4.02 -2.09 -4.39
C ILE A 42 -4.39 -3.08 -5.50
N SER A 43 -4.45 -2.62 -6.76
CA SER A 43 -4.81 -3.49 -7.89
C SER A 43 -3.68 -4.44 -8.31
N GLU A 44 -2.42 -4.06 -8.07
CA GLU A 44 -1.26 -4.86 -8.48
C GLU A 44 -1.19 -6.20 -7.73
N TYR A 45 -1.55 -6.21 -6.44
CA TYR A 45 -1.60 -7.45 -5.66
C TYR A 45 -2.43 -8.54 -6.33
N TYR A 46 -3.59 -8.19 -6.89
CA TYR A 46 -4.47 -9.20 -7.51
C TYR A 46 -3.86 -9.78 -8.79
N SER A 47 -2.96 -9.02 -9.43
CA SER A 47 -2.20 -9.44 -10.61
C SER A 47 -0.91 -10.21 -10.26
N GLU A 48 -0.56 -10.34 -8.98
CA GLU A 48 0.60 -11.12 -8.56
C GLU A 48 0.36 -12.61 -8.83
N ASP A 49 1.29 -13.25 -9.55
CA ASP A 49 1.17 -14.64 -10.00
C ASP A 49 1.28 -15.65 -8.84
N ILE A 50 2.12 -15.34 -7.84
CA ILE A 50 2.36 -16.20 -6.67
C ILE A 50 1.83 -15.48 -5.43
N LYS A 51 0.81 -16.07 -4.81
CA LYS A 51 0.25 -15.64 -3.52
C LYS A 51 0.60 -16.69 -2.47
N ASP A 52 1.89 -16.70 -2.12
CA ASP A 52 2.54 -17.60 -1.17
C ASP A 52 3.69 -16.82 -0.51
N HIS A 53 3.32 -15.76 0.22
CA HIS A 53 4.27 -14.89 0.90
C HIS A 53 4.41 -15.29 2.37
N ASP A 54 5.65 -15.38 2.86
CA ASP A 54 5.94 -15.60 4.28
C ASP A 54 5.49 -14.38 5.12
N VAL A 55 5.65 -13.17 4.55
CA VAL A 55 5.31 -11.90 5.23
C VAL A 55 4.40 -11.02 4.37
N ILE A 56 3.28 -10.58 4.96
CA ILE A 56 2.44 -9.52 4.37
C ILE A 56 2.55 -8.25 5.21
N PHE A 57 2.97 -7.16 4.59
CA PHE A 57 2.93 -5.84 5.21
C PHE A 57 1.62 -5.14 4.88
N ILE A 58 1.01 -4.48 5.87
CA ILE A 58 -0.24 -3.75 5.76
C ILE A 58 -0.02 -2.35 6.34
N GLY A 59 -0.32 -1.31 5.57
CA GLY A 59 -0.28 0.05 6.10
C GLY A 59 -0.28 1.12 5.01
N ASP A 60 0.03 2.33 5.42
CA ASP A 60 0.08 3.50 4.56
C ASP A 60 1.45 3.66 3.87
N CYS A 61 1.76 4.90 3.47
CA CYS A 61 3.02 5.27 2.81
C CYS A 61 4.26 4.91 3.61
N GLU A 62 4.16 4.88 4.94
CA GLU A 62 5.25 4.43 5.79
C GLU A 62 5.64 2.96 5.61
N VAL A 63 4.78 2.16 4.98
CA VAL A 63 5.10 0.78 4.64
C VAL A 63 5.64 0.70 3.21
N TYR A 64 4.86 1.16 2.23
CA TYR A 64 5.19 0.97 0.81
C TYR A 64 6.37 1.82 0.31
N GLU A 65 6.86 2.76 1.11
CA GLU A 65 8.06 3.57 0.80
C GLU A 65 9.29 3.17 1.61
N ASN A 66 9.13 2.46 2.74
CA ASN A 66 10.24 2.21 3.67
C ASN A 66 10.73 0.76 3.72
N PHE A 67 9.96 -0.20 3.21
CA PHE A 67 10.33 -1.62 3.21
C PHE A 67 10.45 -2.16 1.79
N SER A 68 11.49 -2.96 1.53
CA SER A 68 11.82 -3.51 0.22
C SER A 68 11.69 -5.05 0.22
N PRO A 69 10.59 -5.62 -0.30
CA PRO A 69 10.44 -7.06 -0.45
C PRO A 69 11.60 -7.73 -1.19
N ILE A 70 12.19 -7.02 -2.15
CA ILE A 70 13.35 -7.49 -2.92
C ILE A 70 14.58 -7.63 -2.03
N THR A 71 14.84 -6.67 -1.15
CA THR A 71 15.96 -6.73 -0.20
C THR A 71 15.75 -7.84 0.82
N LEU A 72 14.51 -8.02 1.30
CA LEU A 72 14.17 -9.07 2.26
C LEU A 72 14.44 -10.47 1.67
N TRP A 73 14.04 -10.69 0.40
CA TRP A 73 14.37 -11.91 -0.34
C TRP A 73 15.88 -12.06 -0.56
N LYS A 74 16.57 -11.03 -1.04
CA LYS A 74 18.01 -11.09 -1.35
C LYS A 74 18.88 -11.39 -0.14
N GLU A 75 18.52 -10.90 1.04
CA GLU A 75 19.32 -11.06 2.24
C GLU A 75 18.93 -12.34 3.02
N TYR A 76 17.62 -12.63 3.13
CA TYR A 76 17.10 -13.65 4.04
C TYR A 76 16.29 -14.76 3.36
N GLY A 77 15.99 -14.64 2.06
CA GLY A 77 15.16 -15.60 1.34
C GLY A 77 13.69 -15.64 1.77
N ILE A 78 13.24 -14.58 2.44
CA ILE A 78 11.87 -14.42 2.91
C ILE A 78 11.04 -13.77 1.81
N THR A 79 9.95 -14.43 1.41
CA THR A 79 9.01 -13.89 0.42
C THR A 79 8.07 -12.90 1.10
N SER A 80 7.80 -11.76 0.44
CA SER A 80 6.89 -10.77 1.01
C SER A 80 6.14 -9.92 -0.01
N PHE A 81 5.03 -9.33 0.44
CA PHE A 81 4.26 -8.37 -0.34
C PHE A 81 3.74 -7.24 0.56
N ILE A 82 3.72 -6.02 0.04
CA ILE A 82 3.16 -4.85 0.71
C ILE A 82 1.75 -4.55 0.18
N ARG A 83 0.75 -4.73 1.04
CA ARG A 83 -0.65 -4.33 0.83
C ARG A 83 -0.87 -2.93 1.40
N GLY A 84 -0.27 -1.94 0.74
CA GLY A 84 -0.33 -0.54 1.14
C GLY A 84 -1.00 0.39 0.12
N SER A 85 -1.46 1.54 0.61
CA SER A 85 -2.01 2.64 -0.18
C SER A 85 -1.82 3.98 0.53
N ALA A 86 -1.85 5.09 -0.20
CA ALA A 86 -1.66 6.41 0.39
C ALA A 86 -2.73 6.71 1.45
N GLN A 87 -2.29 7.19 2.63
CA GLN A 87 -3.13 7.44 3.81
C GLN A 87 -4.08 6.29 4.16
N GLN A 88 -3.56 5.05 4.18
CA GLN A 88 -4.34 3.86 4.54
C GLN A 88 -4.75 3.87 6.03
N LEU A 89 -6.00 4.24 6.29
CA LEU A 89 -6.62 4.24 7.62
C LEU A 89 -6.76 2.82 8.19
N ILE A 90 -6.86 2.68 9.52
CA ILE A 90 -6.84 1.37 10.17
C ILE A 90 -7.97 0.43 9.73
N TRP A 91 -9.17 0.96 9.43
CA TRP A 91 -10.25 0.14 8.88
C TRP A 91 -9.95 -0.36 7.46
N HIS A 92 -9.27 0.43 6.62
CA HIS A 92 -8.78 -0.06 5.33
C HIS A 92 -7.80 -1.19 5.54
N SER A 93 -6.83 -1.02 6.44
CA SER A 93 -5.83 -2.03 6.78
C SER A 93 -6.47 -3.34 7.26
N TYR A 94 -7.47 -3.27 8.16
CA TYR A 94 -8.21 -4.45 8.62
C TYR A 94 -8.93 -5.17 7.46
N TYR A 95 -9.70 -4.45 6.64
CA TYR A 95 -10.47 -5.09 5.58
C TYR A 95 -9.60 -5.55 4.40
N LEU A 96 -8.46 -4.90 4.15
CA LEU A 96 -7.46 -5.37 3.20
C LEU A 96 -6.79 -6.65 3.70
N LEU A 97 -6.50 -6.77 5.00
CA LEU A 97 -6.04 -8.02 5.58
C LEU A 97 -7.11 -9.12 5.47
N GLU A 98 -8.36 -8.83 5.90
CA GLU A 98 -9.50 -9.76 5.78
C GLU A 98 -9.71 -10.24 4.33
N ASP A 99 -9.44 -9.39 3.34
CA ASP A 99 -9.49 -9.75 1.94
C ASP A 99 -8.26 -10.55 1.48
N THR A 100 -7.06 -10.17 1.92
CA THR A 100 -5.80 -10.87 1.62
C THR A 100 -5.85 -12.34 2.07
N LEU A 101 -6.38 -12.60 3.27
CA LEU A 101 -6.48 -13.94 3.83
C LEU A 101 -7.42 -14.90 3.06
N LYS A 102 -8.16 -14.40 2.06
CA LYS A 102 -8.93 -15.24 1.13
C LYS A 102 -8.08 -15.84 0.02
N TYR A 103 -6.90 -15.26 -0.21
CA TYR A 103 -6.02 -15.61 -1.32
C TYR A 103 -4.75 -16.32 -0.86
N GLU A 104 -4.22 -15.96 0.30
CA GLU A 104 -3.04 -16.59 0.90
C GLU A 104 -3.07 -16.51 2.43
N LYS A 105 -2.23 -17.30 3.09
CA LYS A 105 -2.04 -17.24 4.55
C LYS A 105 -0.54 -17.10 4.84
N PRO A 106 -0.05 -15.89 5.17
CA PRO A 106 1.34 -15.69 5.55
C PRO A 106 1.62 -16.23 6.95
N ASP A 107 2.89 -16.42 7.28
CA ASP A 107 3.34 -16.72 8.64
C ASP A 107 3.30 -15.46 9.52
N VAL A 108 3.65 -14.30 8.93
CA VAL A 108 3.70 -13.01 9.64
C VAL A 108 2.93 -11.93 8.89
N VAL A 109 2.13 -11.16 9.63
CA VAL A 109 1.55 -9.89 9.16
C VAL A 109 2.19 -8.75 9.92
N VAL A 110 2.67 -7.75 9.19
CA VAL A 110 3.29 -6.55 9.76
C VAL A 110 2.37 -5.36 9.55
N PHE A 111 1.93 -4.72 10.63
CA PHE A 111 1.04 -3.56 10.58
C PHE A 111 1.72 -2.28 11.07
N ASN A 112 1.68 -1.22 10.26
CA ASN A 112 2.19 0.10 10.66
C ASN A 112 1.15 0.91 11.45
N VAL A 113 1.51 1.27 12.69
CA VAL A 113 0.60 1.86 13.66
C VAL A 113 0.37 3.37 13.46
N LEU A 114 1.06 4.04 12.53
CA LEU A 114 0.85 5.48 12.31
C LEU A 114 -0.63 5.81 12.08
N SER A 115 -1.33 4.98 11.30
CA SER A 115 -2.75 5.18 10.96
C SER A 115 -3.68 5.26 12.18
N MET A 116 -3.22 4.85 13.37
CA MET A 116 -3.94 4.96 14.64
C MET A 116 -4.25 6.42 15.03
N MET A 117 -3.50 7.39 14.50
CA MET A 117 -3.74 8.82 14.76
C MET A 117 -5.02 9.37 14.10
N TYR A 118 -5.63 8.61 13.19
CA TYR A 118 -6.84 9.02 12.45
C TYR A 118 -8.05 8.22 12.93
N ASP A 119 -8.96 8.89 13.63
CA ASP A 119 -10.16 8.29 14.21
C ASP A 119 -11.45 8.53 13.40
N GLU A 120 -11.34 9.29 12.31
CA GLU A 120 -12.44 9.59 11.40
C GLU A 120 -12.03 9.46 9.92
N PRO A 121 -12.98 9.19 9.01
CA PRO A 121 -12.82 9.37 7.57
C PRO A 121 -12.12 10.68 7.19
N GLN A 122 -11.07 10.59 6.37
CA GLN A 122 -10.22 11.76 6.06
C GLN A 122 -10.51 12.37 4.68
N ASN A 123 -10.46 11.58 3.61
CA ASN A 123 -10.50 12.10 2.25
C ASN A 123 -10.98 11.06 1.24
N GLU A 124 -11.90 11.45 0.35
CA GLU A 124 -12.41 10.58 -0.71
C GLU A 124 -11.27 10.04 -1.61
N ALA A 125 -10.30 10.85 -2.02
CA ALA A 125 -9.28 10.43 -2.97
C ALA A 125 -8.44 9.27 -2.42
N TYR A 126 -8.04 9.35 -1.14
CA TYR A 126 -7.30 8.27 -0.48
C TYR A 126 -8.19 7.04 -0.22
N ASN A 127 -9.46 7.24 0.15
CA ASN A 127 -10.42 6.13 0.22
C ASN A 127 -10.54 5.38 -1.12
N ARG A 128 -10.59 6.11 -2.24
CA ARG A 128 -10.67 5.53 -3.59
C ARG A 128 -9.39 4.77 -3.95
N MET A 129 -8.21 5.32 -3.64
CA MET A 129 -6.94 4.61 -3.86
C MET A 129 -6.88 3.29 -3.08
N ALA A 130 -7.36 3.28 -1.83
CA ALA A 130 -7.41 2.08 -1.01
C ALA A 130 -8.45 1.03 -1.47
N LEU A 131 -9.53 1.46 -2.14
CA LEU A 131 -10.72 0.62 -2.34
C LEU A 131 -11.06 0.30 -3.80
N ASP A 132 -10.80 1.20 -4.75
CA ASP A 132 -11.22 1.01 -6.15
C ASP A 132 -10.51 -0.17 -6.81
N GLY A 133 -9.25 -0.40 -6.46
CA GLY A 133 -8.47 -1.55 -6.91
C GLY A 133 -8.92 -2.90 -6.36
N MET A 134 -9.75 -2.94 -5.31
CA MET A 134 -10.25 -4.19 -4.73
C MET A 134 -11.36 -4.82 -5.60
N PRO A 135 -11.37 -6.15 -5.82
CA PRO A 135 -12.53 -6.87 -6.31
C PRO A 135 -13.75 -6.64 -5.40
N LEU A 136 -14.94 -6.75 -5.99
CA LEU A 136 -16.18 -6.63 -5.22
C LEU A 136 -16.30 -7.79 -4.21
N SER A 137 -16.11 -7.49 -2.93
CA SER A 137 -16.16 -8.47 -1.84
C SER A 137 -16.88 -7.89 -0.62
N LEU A 138 -17.35 -8.74 0.31
CA LEU A 138 -17.94 -8.27 1.56
C LEU A 138 -16.99 -7.37 2.35
N SER A 139 -15.68 -7.66 2.32
CA SER A 139 -14.64 -6.85 2.96
C SER A 139 -14.58 -5.45 2.32
N LYS A 140 -14.57 -5.37 0.98
CA LYS A 140 -14.67 -4.08 0.26
C LYS A 140 -15.92 -3.31 0.68
N LEU A 141 -17.10 -3.96 0.69
CA LEU A 141 -18.37 -3.29 1.05
C LEU A 141 -18.37 -2.75 2.49
N LYS A 142 -17.83 -3.52 3.44
CA LYS A 142 -17.72 -3.08 4.84
C LYS A 142 -16.69 -1.95 4.98
N SER A 143 -15.58 -2.04 4.26
CA SER A 143 -14.55 -1.01 4.26
C SER A 143 -15.05 0.33 3.73
N ILE A 144 -15.80 0.32 2.62
CA ILE A 144 -16.44 1.52 2.08
C ILE A 144 -17.33 2.17 3.15
N LYS A 145 -18.16 1.39 3.84
CA LYS A 145 -19.06 1.95 4.88
C LYS A 145 -18.31 2.54 6.07
N ALA A 146 -17.13 2.02 6.38
CA ALA A 146 -16.31 2.50 7.48
C ALA A 146 -15.53 3.77 7.12
N SER A 147 -15.22 3.97 5.84
CA SER A 147 -14.28 5.01 5.41
C SER A 147 -14.89 6.22 4.73
N MET A 148 -16.13 6.13 4.26
CA MET A 148 -16.77 7.23 3.53
C MET A 148 -16.88 8.52 4.36
N VAL A 149 -16.52 9.65 3.76
CA VAL A 149 -16.93 10.98 4.25
C VAL A 149 -18.37 11.30 3.85
N GLU A 150 -18.96 12.34 4.44
CA GLU A 150 -20.41 12.66 4.31
C GLU A 150 -20.86 12.88 2.86
N GLU A 151 -20.00 13.46 2.01
CA GLU A 151 -20.31 13.79 0.61
C GLU A 151 -20.27 12.57 -0.32
N GLU A 152 -19.67 11.47 0.13
CA GLU A 152 -19.51 10.28 -0.68
C GLU A 152 -20.81 9.48 -0.80
N LYS A 153 -20.92 8.69 -1.86
CA LYS A 153 -22.08 7.81 -2.08
C LYS A 153 -21.62 6.38 -2.23
N PHE A 154 -22.15 5.48 -1.40
CA PHE A 154 -21.79 4.06 -1.43
C PHE A 154 -21.89 3.46 -2.84
N ILE A 155 -22.92 3.84 -3.60
CA ILE A 155 -23.16 3.34 -4.95
C ILE A 155 -22.04 3.69 -5.95
N THR A 156 -21.29 4.77 -5.73
CA THR A 156 -20.19 5.18 -6.63
C THR A 156 -18.97 4.30 -6.47
N TYR A 157 -18.78 3.63 -5.33
CA TYR A 157 -17.76 2.59 -5.17
C TYR A 157 -18.13 1.27 -5.88
N ILE A 158 -19.42 1.00 -6.05
CA ILE A 158 -19.93 -0.21 -6.73
C ILE A 158 -19.93 -0.01 -8.25
N PHE A 159 -20.31 1.19 -8.69
CA PHE A 159 -20.29 1.61 -10.08
C PHE A 159 -19.42 2.86 -10.23
N PRO A 160 -18.08 2.72 -10.29
CA PRO A 160 -17.12 3.83 -10.41
C PRO A 160 -17.41 4.83 -11.53
N ILE A 161 -18.08 4.41 -12.62
CA ILE A 161 -18.52 5.33 -13.67
C ILE A 161 -19.36 6.49 -13.12
N LEU A 162 -20.14 6.28 -12.05
CA LEU A 162 -20.92 7.35 -11.41
C LEU A 162 -20.04 8.42 -10.76
N ARG A 163 -18.81 8.07 -10.33
CA ARG A 163 -17.82 9.03 -9.82
C ARG A 163 -16.98 9.64 -10.93
N TYR A 164 -16.62 8.85 -11.93
CA TYR A 164 -15.62 9.22 -12.93
C TYR A 164 -16.20 9.67 -14.29
N HIS A 165 -17.52 9.71 -14.44
CA HIS A 165 -18.16 10.21 -15.67
C HIS A 165 -17.74 11.62 -16.07
N SER A 166 -17.32 12.45 -15.11
CA SER A 166 -16.84 13.80 -15.38
C SER A 166 -15.47 13.85 -16.05
N ARG A 167 -14.63 12.80 -15.97
CA ARG A 167 -13.26 12.75 -16.53
C ARG A 167 -13.19 12.63 -18.05
N TRP A 168 -14.30 12.74 -18.77
CA TRP A 168 -14.33 12.49 -20.22
C TRP A 168 -13.53 13.53 -21.01
N ASP A 169 -13.37 14.74 -20.48
CA ASP A 169 -12.58 15.84 -21.03
C ASP A 169 -11.11 15.83 -20.56
N GLU A 170 -10.77 14.96 -19.60
CA GLU A 170 -9.40 14.73 -19.09
C GLU A 170 -8.70 13.54 -19.77
N LEU A 171 -9.39 12.82 -20.66
CA LEU A 171 -8.84 11.61 -21.28
C LEU A 171 -7.61 11.91 -22.13
N SER A 172 -6.55 11.13 -21.91
CA SER A 172 -5.30 11.22 -22.65
C SER A 172 -4.97 9.90 -23.37
N GLY A 173 -3.86 9.87 -24.13
CA GLY A 173 -3.37 8.65 -24.75
C GLY A 173 -3.09 7.52 -23.73
N GLU A 174 -2.79 7.88 -22.48
CA GLU A 174 -2.60 6.95 -21.38
C GLU A 174 -3.86 6.11 -21.10
N ASP A 175 -5.04 6.76 -21.08
CA ASP A 175 -6.30 6.10 -20.74
C ASP A 175 -6.68 5.01 -21.75
N PHE A 176 -6.30 5.20 -23.02
CA PHE A 176 -6.47 4.21 -24.07
C PHE A 176 -5.40 3.12 -24.01
N LYS A 177 -4.14 3.49 -23.74
CA LYS A 177 -3.02 2.53 -23.62
C LYS A 177 -3.27 1.51 -22.51
N TYR A 178 -3.69 1.97 -21.34
CA TYR A 178 -3.85 1.14 -20.14
C TYR A 178 -5.30 0.75 -19.82
N MET A 179 -6.20 0.82 -20.80
CA MET A 179 -7.61 0.47 -20.61
C MET A 179 -7.82 -0.98 -20.16
N PHE A 180 -7.01 -1.91 -20.70
CA PHE A 180 -7.18 -3.35 -20.50
C PHE A 180 -6.01 -4.03 -19.80
N LYS A 181 -4.83 -3.42 -19.83
CA LYS A 181 -3.61 -3.94 -19.20
C LYS A 181 -2.81 -2.77 -18.67
N LYS A 182 -2.45 -2.83 -17.38
CA LYS A 182 -1.54 -1.89 -16.72
C LYS A 182 -0.13 -2.47 -16.70
N ASP A 183 0.86 -1.60 -16.71
CA ASP A 183 2.25 -2.00 -16.45
C ASP A 183 2.46 -2.16 -14.93
N LYS A 184 3.41 -3.01 -14.54
CA LYS A 184 3.81 -3.15 -13.13
C LYS A 184 4.68 -1.95 -12.76
N ILE A 185 4.35 -1.27 -11.67
CA ILE A 185 5.04 -0.07 -11.18
C ILE A 185 5.73 -0.30 -9.84
N THR A 186 5.29 -1.29 -9.05
CA THR A 186 5.91 -1.60 -7.75
C THR A 186 6.74 -2.87 -7.76
N HIS A 187 7.60 -2.98 -6.75
CA HIS A 187 8.38 -4.18 -6.45
C HIS A 187 7.74 -4.94 -5.29
N ASN A 188 6.66 -5.67 -5.60
CA ASN A 188 5.83 -6.39 -4.62
C ASN A 188 5.18 -5.44 -3.60
N GLY A 189 4.63 -4.34 -4.11
CA GLY A 189 3.99 -3.29 -3.34
C GLY A 189 4.94 -2.19 -2.87
N TYR A 190 6.27 -2.37 -2.96
CA TYR A 190 7.25 -1.31 -2.68
C TYR A 190 7.34 -0.31 -3.86
N LEU A 191 7.08 0.96 -3.59
CA LEU A 191 7.23 2.06 -4.54
C LEU A 191 8.62 2.67 -4.38
N MET A 192 9.52 2.36 -5.31
CA MET A 192 10.92 2.78 -5.23
C MET A 192 11.09 4.27 -5.54
N ARG A 193 11.90 4.95 -4.73
CA ARG A 193 12.44 6.28 -5.02
C ARG A 193 13.94 6.36 -4.70
N VAL A 194 14.76 6.83 -5.64
CA VAL A 194 16.22 6.93 -5.44
C VAL A 194 16.73 8.35 -5.15
N ASP A 195 15.86 9.36 -5.27
CA ASP A 195 16.23 10.75 -5.05
C ASP A 195 16.44 11.07 -3.57
N VAL A 196 17.05 12.23 -3.32
CA VAL A 196 17.45 12.67 -1.99
C VAL A 196 16.90 14.06 -1.72
N LYS A 197 16.22 14.20 -0.60
CA LYS A 197 15.89 15.48 0.02
C LYS A 197 16.23 15.41 1.51
N PRO A 198 17.33 16.06 1.93
CA PRO A 198 17.80 16.02 3.31
C PRO A 198 16.80 16.61 4.31
N VAL A 199 16.81 16.09 5.53
CA VAL A 199 16.20 16.76 6.68
C VAL A 199 17.02 18.01 7.01
N THR A 200 16.42 19.18 6.83
CA THR A 200 17.05 20.48 7.17
C THR A 200 16.42 21.14 8.38
N THR A 201 15.12 20.91 8.59
CA THR A 201 14.39 21.37 9.77
C THR A 201 13.41 20.29 10.20
N ILE A 202 13.30 20.09 11.52
CA ILE A 202 12.30 19.20 12.11
C ILE A 202 11.17 20.10 12.63
N PRO A 203 9.94 19.96 12.11
CA PRO A 203 8.81 20.72 12.61
C PRO A 203 8.62 20.47 14.11
N ARG A 204 8.39 21.54 14.88
CA ARG A 204 8.05 21.38 16.29
C ARG A 204 6.72 20.62 16.40
N ALA A 205 6.72 19.54 17.18
CA ALA A 205 5.52 18.78 17.51
C ALA A 205 4.42 19.73 18.03
N ARG A 206 3.20 19.56 17.51
CA ARG A 206 2.04 20.33 17.98
C ARG A 206 1.62 19.77 19.34
N LYS A 207 1.18 20.62 20.26
CA LYS A 207 0.55 20.11 21.48
C LYS A 207 -0.86 19.66 21.16
N LEU A 208 -1.21 18.45 21.59
CA LEU A 208 -2.54 17.91 21.40
C LEU A 208 -3.42 18.22 22.62
N PRO A 209 -4.73 18.41 22.42
CA PRO A 209 -5.68 18.53 23.54
C PRO A 209 -5.87 17.20 24.27
N ASN A 210 -5.70 16.08 23.56
CA ASN A 210 -5.76 14.72 24.08
C ASN A 210 -4.66 13.89 23.39
N TYR A 211 -3.98 13.04 24.18
CA TYR A 211 -2.96 12.12 23.72
C TYR A 211 -3.44 10.66 23.73
N GLU A 212 -4.72 10.41 23.98
CA GLU A 212 -5.30 9.07 23.88
C GLU A 212 -5.62 8.71 22.42
N LEU A 213 -5.23 7.50 22.01
CA LEU A 213 -5.69 6.91 20.76
C LEU A 213 -7.17 6.48 20.91
N SER A 214 -7.96 6.65 19.87
CA SER A 214 -9.42 6.50 19.98
C SER A 214 -9.88 5.04 20.09
N ASP A 215 -11.07 4.86 20.69
CA ASP A 215 -11.69 3.53 20.83
C ASP A 215 -11.95 2.85 19.48
N ILE A 216 -12.42 3.61 18.47
CA ILE A 216 -12.70 3.06 17.14
C ILE A 216 -11.42 2.49 16.51
N CYS A 217 -10.31 3.17 16.72
CA CYS A 217 -8.99 2.74 16.32
C CYS A 217 -8.63 1.41 16.98
N TYR A 218 -8.70 1.34 18.32
CA TYR A 218 -8.45 0.09 19.04
C TYR A 218 -9.40 -1.04 18.66
N ASP A 219 -10.66 -0.75 18.34
CA ASP A 219 -11.62 -1.77 17.90
C ASP A 219 -11.18 -2.43 16.60
N TYR A 220 -10.62 -1.68 15.65
CA TYR A 220 -10.06 -2.28 14.44
C TYR A 220 -8.73 -2.99 14.68
N LEU A 221 -7.87 -2.48 15.58
CA LEU A 221 -6.64 -3.18 15.96
C LEU A 221 -6.95 -4.52 16.65
N LYS A 222 -7.95 -4.56 17.54
CA LYS A 222 -8.46 -5.79 18.17
C LYS A 222 -9.01 -6.77 17.14
N LYS A 223 -9.77 -6.30 16.15
CA LYS A 223 -10.25 -7.16 15.05
C LYS A 223 -9.09 -7.72 14.23
N MET A 224 -8.06 -6.93 13.95
CA MET A 224 -6.86 -7.39 13.23
C MET A 224 -6.10 -8.45 14.03
N THR A 225 -5.87 -8.17 15.32
CA THR A 225 -5.23 -9.12 16.26
C THR A 225 -6.01 -10.43 16.36
N ALA A 226 -7.34 -10.35 16.50
CA ALA A 226 -8.20 -11.54 16.54
C ALA A 226 -8.14 -12.31 15.23
N LEU A 227 -8.21 -11.62 14.08
CA LEU A 227 -8.15 -12.25 12.76
C LEU A 227 -6.82 -12.99 12.54
N CYS A 228 -5.69 -12.40 12.91
CA CYS A 228 -4.39 -13.07 12.85
C CYS A 228 -4.34 -14.30 13.77
N LYS A 229 -4.76 -14.17 15.03
CA LYS A 229 -4.79 -15.28 16.00
C LYS A 229 -5.69 -16.43 15.56
N GLU A 230 -6.89 -16.13 15.06
CA GLU A 230 -7.85 -17.12 14.56
C GLU A 230 -7.31 -17.90 13.35
N ASN A 231 -6.42 -17.28 12.59
CA ASN A 231 -5.80 -17.90 11.43
C ASN A 231 -4.41 -18.44 11.72
N ASP A 232 -3.91 -18.41 12.97
CA ASP A 232 -2.55 -18.88 13.31
C ASP A 232 -1.49 -18.15 12.47
N ILE A 233 -1.53 -16.81 12.57
CA ILE A 233 -0.63 -15.85 11.92
C ILE A 233 -0.08 -14.94 13.01
N GLU A 234 1.24 -14.70 12.99
CA GLU A 234 1.89 -13.76 13.90
C GLU A 234 1.63 -12.32 13.47
N LEU A 235 1.13 -11.48 14.37
CA LEU A 235 0.93 -10.06 14.11
C LEU A 235 2.05 -9.24 14.76
N VAL A 236 2.82 -8.55 13.93
CA VAL A 236 3.87 -7.62 14.35
C VAL A 236 3.38 -6.19 14.14
N LEU A 237 3.47 -5.39 15.19
CA LEU A 237 3.19 -3.96 15.12
C LEU A 237 4.49 -3.22 14.89
N ILE A 238 4.48 -2.23 14.00
CA ILE A 238 5.64 -1.38 13.78
C ILE A 238 5.25 0.09 13.72
N LYS A 239 6.19 0.96 14.03
CA LYS A 239 6.16 2.36 13.59
C LYS A 239 7.38 2.60 12.71
N ALA A 240 7.17 3.00 11.46
CA ALA A 240 8.28 3.31 10.55
C ALA A 240 9.07 4.55 11.04
N PRO A 241 10.35 4.71 10.65
CA PRO A 241 11.25 5.73 11.20
C PRO A 241 11.06 7.11 10.56
N SER A 242 9.82 7.54 10.37
CA SER A 242 9.48 8.89 9.92
C SER A 242 9.61 9.88 11.07
N ILE A 243 10.22 11.04 10.83
CA ILE A 243 10.29 12.14 11.81
C ILE A 243 9.05 13.04 11.77
N TYR A 244 8.26 12.92 10.70
CA TYR A 244 7.01 13.64 10.49
C TYR A 244 6.04 12.70 9.76
N PRO A 245 4.73 12.66 10.09
CA PRO A 245 4.10 13.33 11.24
C PRO A 245 4.72 12.88 12.58
N HIS A 246 4.70 13.77 13.57
CA HIS A 246 5.29 13.46 14.88
C HIS A 246 4.50 12.37 15.60
N TRP A 247 5.19 11.29 15.98
CA TRP A 247 4.67 10.23 16.83
C TRP A 247 4.97 10.56 18.29
N TYR A 248 3.94 10.67 19.13
CA TYR A 248 4.11 11.11 20.52
C TYR A 248 4.46 9.93 21.44
N ASP A 249 5.26 10.20 22.48
CA ASP A 249 5.66 9.19 23.46
C ASP A 249 4.43 8.54 24.13
N GLU A 250 3.36 9.32 24.38
CA GLU A 250 2.11 8.81 24.94
C GLU A 250 1.38 7.85 24.00
N TRP A 251 1.47 8.05 22.68
CA TRP A 251 0.93 7.09 21.70
C TRP A 251 1.80 5.84 21.62
N ASP A 252 3.12 6.01 21.73
CA ASP A 252 4.06 4.90 21.73
C ASP A 252 3.85 3.98 22.93
N GLU A 253 3.75 4.54 24.14
CA GLU A 253 3.47 3.80 25.38
C GLU A 253 2.14 3.04 25.30
N GLN A 254 1.11 3.67 24.73
CA GLN A 254 -0.19 3.03 24.50
C GLN A 254 -0.12 1.81 23.57
N ILE A 255 0.70 1.87 22.50
CA ILE A 255 0.91 0.73 21.61
C ILE A 255 1.81 -0.33 22.27
N GLU A 256 2.83 0.07 23.03
CA GLU A 256 3.67 -0.83 23.83
C GLU A 256 2.81 -1.64 24.83
N ASP A 257 1.90 -0.98 25.55
CA ASP A 257 0.95 -1.60 26.47
C ASP A 257 0.02 -2.58 25.75
N TYR A 258 -0.61 -2.14 24.65
CA TYR A 258 -1.48 -3.01 23.86
C TYR A 258 -0.76 -4.26 23.34
N ALA A 259 0.47 -4.09 22.84
CA ALA A 259 1.28 -5.19 22.32
C ALA A 259 1.63 -6.17 23.43
N SER A 260 2.09 -5.67 24.59
CA SER A 260 2.41 -6.47 25.77
C SER A 260 1.21 -7.29 26.26
N GLU A 261 0.04 -6.65 26.41
CA GLU A 261 -1.20 -7.31 26.84
C GLU A 261 -1.66 -8.42 25.88
N ASN A 262 -1.35 -8.28 24.60
CA ASN A 262 -1.79 -9.21 23.56
C ASN A 262 -0.70 -10.21 23.14
N GLY A 263 0.50 -10.12 23.71
CA GLY A 263 1.65 -10.96 23.36
C GLY A 263 2.17 -10.69 21.95
N LEU A 264 2.11 -9.45 21.49
CA LEU A 264 2.57 -9.04 20.16
C LEU A 264 3.96 -8.42 20.24
N LEU A 265 4.75 -8.59 19.19
CA LEU A 265 5.96 -7.82 18.99
C LEU A 265 5.58 -6.41 18.50
N TYR A 266 6.09 -5.38 19.18
CA TYR A 266 6.03 -3.99 18.72
C TYR A 266 7.42 -3.39 18.58
N ILE A 267 7.68 -2.73 17.44
CA ILE A 267 8.94 -2.03 17.19
C ILE A 267 8.67 -0.63 16.65
N ASN A 268 9.08 0.37 17.42
CA ASN A 268 9.17 1.73 16.92
C ASN A 268 10.56 1.98 16.31
N PHE A 269 10.68 1.85 14.99
CA PHE A 269 11.96 2.00 14.28
C PHE A 269 12.57 3.39 14.38
N LEU A 270 11.79 4.41 14.73
CA LEU A 270 12.31 5.75 15.00
C LEU A 270 13.33 5.75 16.16
N LYS A 271 13.16 4.84 17.13
CA LYS A 271 14.10 4.67 18.26
C LYS A 271 15.40 3.93 17.88
N TYR A 272 15.47 3.34 16.68
CA TYR A 272 16.58 2.47 16.24
C TYR A 272 17.32 3.02 15.01
N THR A 273 17.08 4.27 14.58
CA THR A 273 17.66 4.84 13.36
C THR A 273 19.19 4.80 13.32
N ASP A 274 19.83 5.06 14.46
CA ASP A 274 21.29 5.02 14.59
C ASP A 274 21.85 3.59 14.43
N GLU A 275 21.15 2.60 14.99
CA GLU A 275 21.54 1.18 14.90
C GLU A 275 21.33 0.64 13.47
N ILE A 276 20.25 1.05 12.82
CA ILE A 276 19.96 0.73 11.41
C ILE A 276 20.96 1.44 10.48
N GLY A 277 21.54 2.56 10.91
CA GLY A 277 22.45 3.38 10.11
C GLY A 277 21.73 4.29 9.12
N ILE A 278 20.54 4.76 9.47
CA ILE A 278 19.78 5.75 8.69
C ILE A 278 20.45 7.11 8.82
N ASP A 279 20.89 7.66 7.68
CA ASP A 279 21.38 9.02 7.57
C ASP A 279 20.32 9.91 6.91
N PHE A 280 19.62 10.71 7.73
CA PHE A 280 18.59 11.64 7.26
C PHE A 280 19.09 12.75 6.31
N GLN A 281 20.39 12.84 6.04
CA GLN A 281 20.93 13.69 4.97
C GLN A 281 20.93 13.00 3.60
N THR A 282 20.92 11.68 3.54
CA THR A 282 21.12 10.91 2.29
C THR A 282 20.06 9.84 2.05
N ASP A 283 19.35 9.40 3.09
CA ASP A 283 18.45 8.23 3.04
C ASP A 283 16.95 8.59 2.95
N THR A 284 16.60 9.85 2.66
CA THR A 284 15.20 10.29 2.54
C THR A 284 14.99 11.11 1.28
N TYR A 285 13.83 10.98 0.63
CA TYR A 285 13.49 11.77 -0.57
C TYR A 285 12.55 12.95 -0.32
N ASP A 286 12.03 13.11 0.90
CA ASP A 286 11.03 14.13 1.22
C ASP A 286 11.26 14.88 2.55
N ALA A 287 12.52 14.99 2.98
CA ALA A 287 12.93 15.64 4.22
C ALA A 287 12.40 14.94 5.48
N GLY A 288 12.50 13.60 5.51
CA GLY A 288 12.35 12.80 6.72
C GLY A 288 11.00 12.14 6.95
N LEU A 289 10.07 12.25 5.99
CA LEU A 289 8.78 11.56 6.08
C LEU A 289 8.91 10.12 5.55
N HIS A 290 9.60 9.94 4.41
CA HIS A 290 9.85 8.64 3.80
C HIS A 290 11.34 8.44 3.49
N LEU A 291 11.77 7.19 3.62
CA LEU A 291 13.08 6.74 3.19
C LEU A 291 13.13 6.67 1.67
N ASN A 292 14.31 6.90 1.10
CA ASN A 292 14.60 6.52 -0.28
C ASN A 292 15.12 5.08 -0.32
N LEU A 293 15.53 4.63 -1.51
CA LEU A 293 16.07 3.30 -1.76
C LEU A 293 17.12 2.88 -0.72
N SER A 294 18.15 3.71 -0.51
CA SER A 294 19.24 3.41 0.44
C SER A 294 18.72 3.21 1.87
N GLY A 295 17.84 4.10 2.34
CA GLY A 295 17.23 3.98 3.66
C GLY A 295 16.33 2.74 3.78
N ALA A 296 15.51 2.48 2.77
CA ALA A 296 14.58 1.35 2.76
C ALA A 296 15.33 0.01 2.76
N GLU A 297 16.43 -0.12 2.02
CA GLU A 297 17.27 -1.32 2.04
C GLU A 297 17.92 -1.54 3.41
N LYS A 298 18.44 -0.49 4.06
CA LYS A 298 19.01 -0.58 5.42
C LYS A 298 17.97 -1.01 6.46
N LEU A 299 16.80 -0.35 6.47
CA LEU A 299 15.71 -0.70 7.37
C LEU A 299 15.24 -2.13 7.14
N THR A 300 15.05 -2.53 5.89
CA THR A 300 14.61 -3.88 5.54
C THR A 300 15.63 -4.92 5.97
N LYS A 301 16.92 -4.66 5.78
CA LYS A 301 17.98 -5.57 6.23
C LYS A 301 17.93 -5.77 7.74
N TYR A 302 17.83 -4.68 8.49
CA TYR A 302 17.70 -4.75 9.95
C TYR A 302 16.46 -5.54 10.37
N PHE A 303 15.29 -5.22 9.80
CA PHE A 303 14.04 -5.89 10.17
C PHE A 303 13.99 -7.35 9.70
N GLY A 304 14.56 -7.67 8.54
CA GLY A 304 14.61 -9.02 8.00
C GLY A 304 15.40 -9.99 8.88
N LYS A 305 16.48 -9.50 9.51
CA LYS A 305 17.20 -10.26 10.53
C LYS A 305 16.28 -10.61 11.71
N LEU A 306 15.55 -9.61 12.22
CA LEU A 306 14.63 -9.82 13.34
C LEU A 306 13.51 -10.79 12.97
N LEU A 307 12.92 -10.65 11.78
CA LEU A 307 11.89 -11.55 11.27
C LEU A 307 12.40 -13.00 11.19
N SER A 308 13.62 -13.20 10.67
CA SER A 308 14.24 -14.51 10.58
C SER A 308 14.52 -15.12 11.96
N ASP A 309 15.06 -14.34 12.89
CA ASP A 309 15.45 -14.81 14.23
C ASP A 309 14.24 -15.09 15.14
N GLU A 310 13.26 -14.20 15.17
CA GLU A 310 12.12 -14.27 16.10
C GLU A 310 11.03 -15.23 15.63
N PHE A 311 10.75 -15.25 14.32
CA PHE A 311 9.66 -16.06 13.75
C PHE A 311 10.14 -17.32 13.03
N ASN A 312 11.45 -17.58 13.02
CA ASN A 312 12.06 -18.75 12.37
C ASN A 312 11.66 -18.90 10.90
N LEU A 313 11.52 -17.79 10.18
CA LEU A 313 11.19 -17.80 8.76
C LEU A 313 12.32 -18.46 7.97
N ALA A 314 11.96 -19.40 7.11
CA ALA A 314 12.92 -20.17 6.33
C ALA A 314 13.55 -19.32 5.22
N ASP A 315 14.82 -19.56 4.94
CA ASP A 315 15.45 -19.08 3.71
C ASP A 315 14.97 -19.94 2.54
N ARG A 316 14.09 -19.38 1.70
CA ARG A 316 13.46 -20.11 0.59
C ARG A 316 14.21 -19.97 -0.74
N ARG A 317 15.43 -19.40 -0.76
CA ARG A 317 16.23 -19.23 -1.99
C ARG A 317 16.70 -20.53 -2.63
N ASP A 318 16.61 -21.66 -1.92
CA ASP A 318 16.89 -22.98 -2.51
C ASP A 318 15.67 -23.56 -3.25
N ASP A 319 14.48 -22.94 -3.16
CA ASP A 319 13.32 -23.32 -3.97
C ASP A 319 13.53 -22.85 -5.43
N GLU A 320 13.65 -23.81 -6.35
CA GLU A 320 13.90 -23.52 -7.76
C GLU A 320 12.78 -22.74 -8.46
N GLN A 321 11.52 -22.92 -8.05
CA GLN A 321 10.39 -22.22 -8.68
C GLN A 321 10.32 -20.79 -8.19
N LEU A 322 10.43 -20.57 -6.88
CA LEU A 322 10.47 -19.23 -6.30
C LEU A 322 11.67 -18.46 -6.82
N SER A 323 12.86 -19.06 -6.81
CA SER A 323 14.08 -18.39 -7.23
C SER A 323 14.01 -17.87 -8.66
N LYS A 324 13.39 -18.62 -9.59
CA LYS A 324 13.18 -18.15 -10.96
C LYS A 324 12.33 -16.87 -11.01
N VAL A 325 11.23 -16.84 -10.25
CA VAL A 325 10.34 -15.67 -10.19
C VAL A 325 11.05 -14.48 -9.54
N TRP A 326 11.80 -14.71 -8.47
CA TRP A 326 12.50 -13.62 -7.78
C TRP A 326 13.71 -13.08 -8.55
N ILE A 327 14.39 -13.90 -9.38
CA ILE A 327 15.40 -13.39 -10.33
C ILE A 327 14.79 -12.35 -11.28
N GLU A 328 13.59 -12.59 -11.81
CA GLU A 328 12.90 -11.64 -12.69
C GLU A 328 12.52 -10.36 -11.92
N LYS A 329 12.03 -10.50 -10.68
CA LYS A 329 11.71 -9.36 -9.80
C LYS A 329 12.95 -8.52 -9.46
N GLU A 330 14.07 -9.15 -9.17
CA GLU A 330 15.36 -8.50 -8.91
C GLU A 330 15.88 -7.78 -10.15
N ALA A 331 15.79 -8.39 -11.33
CA ALA A 331 16.18 -7.75 -12.58
C ALA A 331 15.32 -6.51 -12.86
N PHE A 332 14.01 -6.59 -12.64
CA PHE A 332 13.11 -5.44 -12.74
C PHE A 332 13.44 -4.35 -11.70
N TYR A 333 13.77 -4.72 -10.47
CA TYR A 333 14.22 -3.79 -9.42
C TYR A 333 15.46 -3.01 -9.83
N ILE A 334 16.47 -3.69 -10.36
CA ILE A 334 17.72 -3.07 -10.83
C ILE A 334 17.45 -2.16 -12.03
N ASP A 335 16.66 -2.60 -13.01
CA ASP A 335 16.32 -1.80 -14.20
C ASP A 335 15.60 -0.49 -13.84
N ILE A 336 14.63 -0.54 -12.91
CA ILE A 336 13.94 0.68 -12.44
C ILE A 336 14.88 1.59 -11.64
N MET A 337 15.71 1.03 -10.77
CA MET A 337 16.73 1.78 -10.02
C MET A 337 17.68 2.52 -10.97
N GLU A 338 18.26 1.82 -11.95
CA GLU A 338 19.20 2.41 -12.92
C GLU A 338 18.53 3.50 -13.76
N LYS A 339 17.27 3.30 -14.17
CA LYS A 339 16.49 4.32 -14.89
C LYS A 339 16.26 5.56 -14.05
N GLN A 340 15.88 5.42 -12.78
CA GLN A 340 15.66 6.60 -11.93
C GLN A 340 16.97 7.35 -11.68
N TYR A 341 18.10 6.66 -11.50
CA TYR A 341 19.40 7.33 -11.39
C TYR A 341 19.80 8.06 -12.68
N ALA A 342 19.58 7.45 -13.85
CA ALA A 342 19.83 8.09 -15.13
C ALA A 342 18.95 9.34 -15.33
N GLU A 343 17.67 9.28 -14.97
CA GLU A 343 16.78 10.45 -15.02
C GLU A 343 17.23 11.57 -14.08
N LEU A 344 17.68 11.23 -12.86
CA LEU A 344 18.23 12.22 -11.94
C LEU A 344 19.51 12.87 -12.46
N GLU A 345 20.40 12.10 -13.08
CA GLU A 345 21.63 12.63 -13.67
C GLU A 345 21.34 13.55 -14.87
N GLU A 346 20.42 13.16 -15.74
CA GLU A 346 20.09 13.90 -16.96
C GLU A 346 19.20 15.12 -16.70
N LEU A 347 18.18 14.98 -15.84
CA LEU A 347 17.09 15.95 -15.68
C LEU A 347 17.10 16.66 -14.31
N GLY A 348 17.80 16.10 -13.33
CA GLY A 348 17.75 16.58 -11.93
C GLY A 348 16.45 16.24 -11.20
N TYR A 349 15.58 15.41 -11.79
CA TYR A 349 14.34 14.91 -11.16
C TYR A 349 13.91 13.59 -11.82
N ILE A 350 13.07 12.81 -11.12
CA ILE A 350 12.45 11.59 -11.65
C ILE A 350 11.08 11.94 -12.22
N LYS A 351 10.82 11.59 -13.48
CA LYS A 351 9.62 12.04 -14.21
C LYS A 351 8.33 11.60 -13.55
N ALA A 352 8.28 10.35 -13.10
CA ALA A 352 7.09 9.74 -12.52
C ALA A 352 6.64 10.41 -11.19
N PHE A 353 7.55 11.11 -10.52
CA PHE A 353 7.28 11.77 -9.24
C PHE A 353 7.25 13.31 -9.35
N ASN A 354 7.38 13.86 -10.56
CA ASN A 354 7.47 15.31 -10.79
C ASN A 354 6.66 15.76 -12.02
N SER A 355 5.37 15.42 -12.07
CA SER A 355 4.48 15.72 -13.21
C SER A 355 4.51 17.18 -13.66
N LYS A 356 4.51 18.14 -12.72
CA LYS A 356 4.54 19.58 -13.03
C LYS A 356 5.78 20.04 -13.80
N LYS A 357 6.90 19.32 -13.71
CA LYS A 357 8.13 19.63 -14.46
C LYS A 357 8.19 18.98 -15.84
N ASN A 358 7.30 18.03 -16.13
CA ASN A 358 7.22 17.38 -17.44
C ASN A 358 6.47 18.25 -18.48
N GLU A 359 5.74 19.28 -18.03
CA GLU A 359 4.97 20.20 -18.87
C GLU A 359 5.75 21.48 -19.28
N GLU A 360 6.93 21.71 -18.69
CA GLU A 360 7.88 22.78 -19.03
C GLU A 360 8.94 22.30 -20.02
#